data_AF-A0A2R6JD45-F1
#
_entry.id   AF-A0A2R6JD45-F1
#
_cell.length_a   1.000
_cell.length_b   1.000
_cell.length_c   1.000
_cell.angle_alpha   90.00
_cell.angle_beta   90.00
_cell.angle_gamma   90.00
#
_symmetry.space_group_name_H-M   'P 1'
#
loop_
_entity.id
_entity.type
_entity.pdbx_description
1 polymer ?
#
loop_
_entity_poly.entity_id
_entity_poly.type
_entity_poly.pdbx_seq_one_letter_code
_entity_poly.pdbx_strand_id
1 'polypeptide(L)'
;MSDPVPGLDRRRFLRAAAASGALASTGTAAANHDDVEGNPFAGLGGTQCDVDRTDDRYLPFDTGGAYGGWGGHEYHATEPGLPGGENPVVFVHGNTRDACDWSDHATRYLRRGYGGDQLWSITFANESATHDEMARQLDDFVTNVLDYAGADTVDVVSHSLGVTGVRFWMADSDEFADVDERFDVGVGPRYDVVDTFVGCAGANEGTSTCGPGCSQGPGANRVCGFISPDCTEPGGPLFRLNNPDETPGDVDYYTIRGNLDYFFADNPDSPELEGANANVVLSARAHNAARASEPAIEFIYQWVTDSDAGRPDRATEVDAEGSRETDGSIYVGGGTARVGLSVDASGPVLLRDRVPYTADVYMERDESITAVAPRPHLGIREVYFEGPADDYDLEYLIDVPEESGRYEFGPAEVRSPDATRWAEVSDTTTGFYVAGGEF
;
A
#
# COMPACT_ATOMS: atom_id res chain seq x y z
N MET A 1 -57.38 4.28 21.14
CA MET A 1 -57.21 4.70 19.74
C MET A 1 -55.72 4.74 19.52
N SER A 2 -55.22 3.60 19.06
CA SER A 2 -53.81 3.29 18.90
C SER A 2 -53.75 2.64 17.54
N ASP A 3 -53.02 3.26 16.61
CA ASP A 3 -52.56 2.59 15.40
C ASP A 3 -51.06 2.84 15.23
N PRO A 4 -50.30 1.86 14.72
CA PRO A 4 -48.85 1.80 14.82
C PRO A 4 -48.15 2.23 13.52
N VAL A 5 -46.91 2.72 13.68
CA VAL A 5 -46.00 3.03 12.57
C VAL A 5 -45.46 1.72 11.96
N PRO A 6 -45.44 1.54 10.63
CA PRO A 6 -44.96 0.32 9.99
C PRO A 6 -43.45 0.15 10.09
N GLY A 7 -43.01 -1.03 10.48
CA GLY A 7 -41.60 -1.43 10.52
C GLY A 7 -41.03 -1.69 9.13
N LEU A 8 -39.82 -1.17 8.90
CA LEU A 8 -38.95 -1.57 7.79
C LEU A 8 -38.23 -2.88 8.14
N ASP A 9 -38.30 -3.82 7.21
CA ASP A 9 -37.99 -5.24 7.33
C ASP A 9 -36.47 -5.48 7.41
N ARG A 10 -35.97 -5.79 8.61
CA ARG A 10 -34.54 -6.05 8.98
C ARG A 10 -33.96 -7.36 8.40
N ARG A 11 -34.41 -7.87 7.25
CA ARG A 11 -34.03 -9.22 6.77
C ARG A 11 -33.55 -9.35 5.32
N ARG A 12 -33.20 -8.26 4.62
CA ARG A 12 -32.72 -8.35 3.23
C ARG A 12 -31.23 -8.13 2.97
N PHE A 13 -30.42 -7.74 3.96
CA PHE A 13 -28.98 -7.48 3.73
C PHE A 13 -28.04 -8.68 3.95
N LEU A 14 -28.49 -9.79 4.54
CA LEU A 14 -27.60 -10.90 4.95
C LEU A 14 -27.68 -12.16 4.07
N ARG A 15 -28.00 -12.06 2.77
CA ARG A 15 -27.99 -13.23 1.87
C ARG A 15 -27.26 -13.04 0.52
N ALA A 16 -26.51 -11.96 0.33
CA ALA A 16 -25.73 -11.77 -0.91
C ALA A 16 -24.27 -12.26 -0.83
N ALA A 17 -23.72 -12.52 0.36
CA ALA A 17 -22.30 -12.89 0.52
C ALA A 17 -22.01 -14.41 0.58
N ALA A 18 -22.99 -15.28 0.28
CA ALA A 18 -22.82 -16.73 0.37
C ALA A 18 -23.45 -17.47 -0.83
N ALA A 19 -23.03 -17.12 -2.05
CA ALA A 19 -23.15 -17.99 -3.24
C ALA A 19 -22.42 -17.34 -4.44
N SER A 20 -21.09 -17.42 -4.50
CA SER A 20 -20.35 -17.13 -5.73
C SER A 20 -20.04 -18.43 -6.47
N GLY A 21 -21.08 -18.98 -7.08
CA GLY A 21 -20.97 -19.93 -8.19
C GLY A 21 -21.72 -19.33 -9.37
N ALA A 22 -20.98 -18.79 -10.33
CA ALA A 22 -21.35 -18.39 -11.69
C ALA A 22 -22.79 -17.89 -11.93
N LEU A 23 -22.96 -16.60 -12.33
CA LEU A 23 -23.65 -16.19 -13.57
C LEU A 23 -23.87 -14.66 -13.66
N ALA A 24 -23.45 -14.13 -14.81
CA ALA A 24 -24.03 -13.01 -15.59
C ALA A 24 -24.30 -11.66 -14.89
N SER A 25 -23.34 -10.76 -15.07
CA SER A 25 -23.49 -9.31 -14.90
C SER A 25 -24.58 -8.74 -15.81
N THR A 26 -25.65 -8.22 -15.22
CA THR A 26 -26.46 -7.16 -15.82
C THR A 26 -26.54 -6.03 -14.80
N GLY A 27 -25.47 -5.22 -14.75
CA GLY A 27 -25.39 -4.01 -13.95
C GLY A 27 -25.83 -2.82 -14.79
N THR A 28 -26.87 -2.14 -14.32
CA THR A 28 -27.32 -0.84 -14.80
C THR A 28 -26.27 0.23 -14.54
N ALA A 29 -25.98 1.03 -15.57
CA ALA A 29 -25.04 2.12 -15.54
C ALA A 29 -25.50 3.30 -14.66
N ALA A 30 -24.59 3.80 -13.84
CA ALA A 30 -24.46 5.18 -13.37
C ALA A 30 -22.94 5.48 -13.36
N ALA A 31 -22.41 6.66 -13.64
CA ALA A 31 -22.83 7.78 -14.48
C ALA A 31 -21.51 8.46 -14.91
N ASN A 32 -21.32 8.60 -16.22
CA ASN A 32 -20.32 9.43 -16.93
C ASN A 32 -18.84 9.28 -16.54
N HIS A 33 -18.21 8.20 -17.01
CA HIS A 33 -16.86 8.33 -17.53
C HIS A 33 -16.94 9.27 -18.75
N ASP A 34 -16.41 10.49 -18.65
CA ASP A 34 -16.03 11.21 -19.86
C ASP A 34 -14.85 10.44 -20.47
N ASP A 35 -15.18 9.41 -21.25
CA ASP A 35 -14.29 8.69 -22.15
C ASP A 35 -13.83 9.66 -23.25
N VAL A 36 -12.99 10.62 -22.88
CA VAL A 36 -12.28 11.46 -23.83
C VAL A 36 -11.26 10.57 -24.52
N GLU A 37 -11.40 10.42 -25.84
CA GLU A 37 -10.45 9.73 -26.69
C GLU A 37 -9.04 10.28 -26.42
N GLY A 38 -8.13 9.45 -25.89
CA GLY A 38 -6.78 9.85 -25.47
C GLY A 38 -6.56 10.05 -23.96
N ASN A 39 -7.54 9.73 -23.09
CA ASN A 39 -7.35 9.72 -21.63
C ASN A 39 -6.60 8.44 -21.17
N PRO A 40 -5.37 8.54 -20.64
CA PRO A 40 -4.59 7.38 -20.19
C PRO A 40 -5.13 6.75 -18.89
N PHE A 41 -6.04 7.42 -18.18
CA PHE A 41 -6.69 6.95 -16.95
C PHE A 41 -8.09 6.38 -17.18
N ALA A 42 -8.59 6.35 -18.43
CA ALA A 42 -9.91 5.82 -18.74
C ALA A 42 -9.99 4.30 -18.54
N GLY A 43 -11.12 3.81 -18.02
CA GLY A 43 -11.40 2.37 -17.93
C GLY A 43 -10.67 1.60 -16.82
N LEU A 44 -10.00 2.30 -15.89
CA LEU A 44 -9.60 1.68 -14.62
C LEU A 44 -10.90 1.26 -13.91
N GLY A 45 -11.24 -0.03 -13.88
CA GLY A 45 -12.44 -0.56 -13.18
C GLY A 45 -12.16 -0.87 -11.70
N GLY A 46 -13.13 -0.66 -10.80
CA GLY A 46 -12.97 -0.72 -9.34
C GLY A 46 -14.32 -0.80 -8.63
N THR A 47 -14.33 -0.92 -7.30
CA THR A 47 -15.58 -0.98 -6.53
C THR A 47 -16.00 0.43 -6.19
N GLN A 48 -17.05 0.93 -6.86
CA GLN A 48 -17.57 2.27 -6.60
C GLN A 48 -18.65 2.27 -5.50
N CYS A 49 -18.72 3.37 -4.77
CA CYS A 49 -19.81 3.60 -3.84
C CYS A 49 -21.11 3.94 -4.61
N ASP A 50 -22.22 3.36 -4.18
CA ASP A 50 -23.57 3.65 -4.74
C ASP A 50 -24.20 4.89 -4.05
N VAL A 51 -23.43 5.98 -3.97
CA VAL A 51 -23.82 7.29 -3.41
C VAL A 51 -23.06 8.41 -4.14
N ASP A 52 -23.57 9.64 -4.03
CA ASP A 52 -22.85 10.82 -4.53
C ASP A 52 -21.50 10.97 -3.80
N ARG A 53 -20.48 11.48 -4.49
CA ARG A 53 -19.10 11.54 -3.96
C ARG A 53 -18.95 12.36 -2.67
N THR A 54 -19.81 13.36 -2.47
CA THR A 54 -19.83 14.23 -1.29
C THR A 54 -20.95 13.86 -0.31
N ASP A 55 -21.61 12.71 -0.49
CA ASP A 55 -22.58 12.19 0.49
C ASP A 55 -21.80 11.63 1.68
N ASP A 56 -22.05 12.20 2.86
CA ASP A 56 -21.40 11.91 4.12
C ASP A 56 -22.22 11.00 5.04
N ARG A 57 -23.32 10.40 4.55
CA ARG A 57 -24.20 9.55 5.38
C ARG A 57 -23.55 8.33 6.02
N TYR A 58 -22.37 7.95 5.53
CA TYR A 58 -21.59 6.82 6.06
C TYR A 58 -20.42 7.29 6.95
N LEU A 59 -20.37 8.58 7.25
CA LEU A 59 -19.49 9.19 8.23
C LEU A 59 -20.32 9.64 9.44
N PRO A 60 -19.74 9.64 10.65
CA PRO A 60 -20.42 10.07 11.86
C PRO A 60 -20.36 11.59 12.08
N PHE A 61 -19.86 12.35 11.12
CA PHE A 61 -19.71 13.80 11.14
C PHE A 61 -20.16 14.43 9.82
N ASP A 62 -20.59 15.71 9.88
CA ASP A 62 -21.05 16.49 8.73
C ASP A 62 -19.86 17.13 8.02
N THR A 63 -19.71 16.88 6.72
CA THR A 63 -18.58 17.39 5.91
C THR A 63 -18.92 18.70 5.20
N GLY A 64 -20.15 19.21 5.36
CA GLY A 64 -20.64 20.37 4.63
C GLY A 64 -20.69 20.17 3.11
N GLY A 65 -20.65 18.91 2.65
CA GLY A 65 -20.55 18.55 1.24
C GLY A 65 -19.17 18.77 0.62
N ALA A 66 -18.11 18.89 1.44
CA ALA A 66 -16.75 19.08 0.96
C ALA A 66 -16.10 17.77 0.44
N TYR A 67 -16.49 16.63 1.00
CA TYR A 67 -16.06 15.28 0.64
C TYR A 67 -17.05 14.26 1.20
N GLY A 68 -16.94 13.01 0.78
CA GLY A 68 -17.70 11.88 1.34
C GLY A 68 -16.75 10.81 1.87
N GLY A 69 -17.28 9.60 2.10
CA GLY A 69 -16.46 8.49 2.58
C GLY A 69 -17.26 7.52 3.43
N TRP A 70 -16.56 6.67 4.16
CA TRP A 70 -17.14 5.79 5.17
C TRP A 70 -16.20 5.61 6.36
N GLY A 71 -16.74 5.26 7.52
CA GLY A 71 -15.96 4.82 8.68
C GLY A 71 -16.74 4.85 9.99
N GLY A 72 -16.07 4.40 11.06
CA GLY A 72 -16.64 4.35 12.40
C GLY A 72 -17.47 3.09 12.67
N HIS A 73 -17.67 2.81 13.96
CA HIS A 73 -18.35 1.62 14.44
C HIS A 73 -19.81 1.50 13.98
N GLU A 74 -20.50 2.62 13.75
CA GLU A 74 -21.88 2.59 13.23
C GLU A 74 -21.94 2.05 11.80
N TYR A 75 -21.04 2.51 10.92
CA TYR A 75 -20.96 2.05 9.53
C TYR A 75 -20.58 0.56 9.47
N HIS A 76 -19.59 0.14 10.26
CA HIS A 76 -19.09 -1.23 10.28
C HIS A 76 -19.89 -2.20 11.17
N ALA A 77 -20.88 -1.70 11.92
CA ALA A 77 -21.68 -2.45 12.88
C ALA A 77 -20.83 -3.18 13.95
N THR A 78 -19.83 -2.49 14.51
CA THR A 78 -18.99 -2.97 15.62
C THR A 78 -19.33 -2.26 16.93
N GLU A 79 -18.74 -2.71 18.03
CA GLU A 79 -18.71 -1.90 19.26
C GLU A 79 -17.77 -0.68 19.07
N PRO A 80 -18.02 0.44 19.77
CA PRO A 80 -17.15 1.60 19.76
C PRO A 80 -15.81 1.35 20.45
N GLY A 81 -14.80 2.13 20.08
CA GLY A 81 -13.44 2.14 20.63
C GLY A 81 -12.40 1.54 19.69
N LEU A 82 -11.14 1.57 20.15
CA LEU A 82 -9.96 1.07 19.44
C LEU A 82 -9.48 -0.24 20.11
N PRO A 83 -10.02 -1.41 19.72
CA PRO A 83 -9.47 -2.71 20.13
C PRO A 83 -7.94 -2.74 19.98
N GLY A 84 -7.23 -3.36 20.92
CA GLY A 84 -5.74 -3.44 20.85
C GLY A 84 -5.01 -2.11 21.08
N GLY A 85 -5.68 -0.97 20.97
CA GLY A 85 -5.08 0.36 21.02
C GLY A 85 -4.42 0.77 19.70
N GLU A 86 -4.70 0.06 18.59
CA GLU A 86 -4.08 0.36 17.29
C GLU A 86 -4.66 1.67 16.71
N ASN A 87 -3.84 2.40 15.96
CA ASN A 87 -4.21 3.68 15.33
C ASN A 87 -5.37 3.49 14.33
N PRO A 88 -6.23 4.50 14.13
CA PRO A 88 -7.15 4.49 13.01
C PRO A 88 -6.43 4.46 11.67
N VAL A 89 -6.87 3.57 10.78
CA VAL A 89 -6.36 3.46 9.41
C VAL A 89 -7.23 4.29 8.48
N VAL A 90 -6.60 5.24 7.79
CA VAL A 90 -7.22 6.11 6.78
C VAL A 90 -6.81 5.65 5.38
N PHE A 91 -7.79 5.14 4.63
CA PHE A 91 -7.60 4.72 3.25
C PHE A 91 -7.88 5.86 2.27
N VAL A 92 -6.96 6.07 1.32
CA VAL A 92 -7.00 7.16 0.34
C VAL A 92 -6.95 6.60 -1.08
N HIS A 93 -8.00 6.86 -1.86
CA HIS A 93 -8.17 6.30 -3.19
C HIS A 93 -7.33 7.02 -4.27
N GLY A 94 -7.17 6.36 -5.42
CA GLY A 94 -6.49 6.91 -6.60
C GLY A 94 -7.37 7.78 -7.50
N ASN A 95 -6.81 8.26 -8.61
CA ASN A 95 -7.55 9.04 -9.61
C ASN A 95 -8.78 8.27 -10.10
N THR A 96 -9.93 8.93 -10.24
CA THR A 96 -11.23 8.37 -10.69
C THR A 96 -11.89 7.34 -9.77
N ARG A 97 -11.36 7.15 -8.55
CA ARG A 97 -11.88 6.20 -7.55
C ARG A 97 -12.66 6.87 -6.44
N ASP A 98 -13.14 6.06 -5.50
CA ASP A 98 -13.81 6.50 -4.29
C ASP A 98 -13.46 5.58 -3.11
N ALA A 99 -14.01 5.88 -1.94
CA ALA A 99 -13.74 5.16 -0.70
C ALA A 99 -14.02 3.65 -0.78
N CYS A 100 -14.95 3.21 -1.63
CA CYS A 100 -15.40 1.82 -1.67
C CYS A 100 -14.37 0.87 -2.29
N ASP A 101 -13.34 1.39 -2.96
CA ASP A 101 -12.20 0.59 -3.43
C ASP A 101 -11.50 -0.14 -2.27
N TRP A 102 -11.63 0.36 -1.04
CA TRP A 102 -11.01 -0.17 0.18
C TRP A 102 -11.94 -1.04 1.05
N SER A 103 -13.17 -1.32 0.60
CA SER A 103 -14.15 -2.12 1.37
C SER A 103 -13.66 -3.53 1.69
N ASP A 104 -12.85 -4.10 0.80
CA ASP A 104 -12.31 -5.45 0.92
C ASP A 104 -11.19 -5.53 1.98
N HIS A 105 -10.36 -4.48 2.06
CA HIS A 105 -9.37 -4.29 3.13
C HIS A 105 -10.07 -4.20 4.48
N ALA A 106 -11.04 -3.29 4.63
CA ALA A 106 -11.80 -3.14 5.87
C ALA A 106 -12.48 -4.45 6.29
N THR A 107 -13.10 -5.18 5.34
CA THR A 107 -13.73 -6.47 5.62
C THR A 107 -12.74 -7.51 6.16
N ARG A 108 -11.52 -7.56 5.62
CA ARG A 108 -10.47 -8.47 6.13
C ARG A 108 -9.97 -8.03 7.50
N TYR A 109 -9.81 -6.74 7.74
CA TYR A 109 -9.27 -6.21 8.99
C TYR A 109 -10.26 -6.46 10.14
N LEU A 110 -11.55 -6.25 9.91
CA LEU A 110 -12.63 -6.58 10.85
C LEU A 110 -12.62 -8.08 11.23
N ARG A 111 -12.35 -8.97 10.27
CA ARG A 111 -12.24 -10.43 10.55
C ARG A 111 -11.03 -10.78 11.40
N ARG A 112 -10.00 -9.93 11.41
CA ARG A 112 -8.76 -10.11 12.17
C ARG A 112 -8.75 -9.35 13.51
N GLY A 113 -9.82 -8.63 13.83
CA GLY A 113 -10.05 -8.06 15.16
C GLY A 113 -10.09 -6.54 15.22
N TYR A 114 -9.93 -5.83 14.10
CA TYR A 114 -10.15 -4.39 14.05
C TYR A 114 -11.60 -4.06 14.42
N GLY A 115 -11.79 -2.95 15.13
CA GLY A 115 -13.06 -2.27 15.32
C GLY A 115 -13.35 -1.30 14.17
N GLY A 116 -14.61 -0.87 14.05
CA GLY A 116 -15.01 0.10 13.03
C GLY A 116 -14.44 1.50 13.24
N ASP A 117 -14.15 1.89 14.49
CA ASP A 117 -13.50 3.19 14.80
C ASP A 117 -12.04 3.23 14.36
N GLN A 118 -11.48 2.09 13.92
CA GLN A 118 -10.12 2.01 13.39
C GLN A 118 -10.08 1.99 11.85
N LEU A 119 -11.22 2.06 11.15
CA LEU A 119 -11.28 1.88 9.70
C LEU A 119 -12.05 3.02 9.04
N TRP A 120 -11.36 3.76 8.18
CA TRP A 120 -11.85 4.98 7.56
C TRP A 120 -11.40 5.07 6.12
N SER A 121 -12.25 5.60 5.23
CA SER A 121 -11.88 5.82 3.84
C SER A 121 -12.57 7.05 3.30
N ILE A 122 -11.79 7.96 2.72
CA ILE A 122 -12.27 9.22 2.17
C ILE A 122 -12.69 9.06 0.71
N THR A 123 -13.73 9.77 0.27
CA THR A 123 -14.05 10.02 -1.14
C THR A 123 -13.87 11.50 -1.42
N PHE A 124 -12.91 11.85 -2.27
CA PHE A 124 -12.73 13.26 -2.67
C PHE A 124 -13.92 13.76 -3.51
N ALA A 125 -14.29 15.03 -3.35
CA ALA A 125 -15.43 15.62 -4.09
C ALA A 125 -15.31 15.46 -5.61
N ASN A 126 -14.10 15.62 -6.15
CA ASN A 126 -13.80 15.43 -7.56
C ASN A 126 -13.23 14.03 -7.81
N GLU A 127 -13.63 13.41 -8.92
CA GLU A 127 -13.03 12.15 -9.38
C GLU A 127 -11.52 12.28 -9.62
N SER A 128 -11.12 13.43 -10.16
CA SER A 128 -9.72 13.81 -10.38
C SER A 128 -9.40 15.03 -9.54
N ALA A 129 -9.37 14.80 -8.22
CA ALA A 129 -9.00 15.78 -7.24
C ALA A 129 -7.54 16.21 -7.44
N THR A 130 -7.30 17.52 -7.47
CA THR A 130 -5.94 18.07 -7.54
C THR A 130 -5.28 18.02 -6.16
N HIS A 131 -3.96 18.08 -6.07
CA HIS A 131 -3.23 17.98 -4.79
C HIS A 131 -3.68 19.00 -3.75
N ASP A 132 -4.02 20.22 -4.18
CA ASP A 132 -4.57 21.26 -3.30
C ASP A 132 -6.00 20.94 -2.81
N GLU A 133 -6.82 20.28 -3.64
CA GLU A 133 -8.15 19.79 -3.24
C GLU A 133 -8.02 18.61 -2.26
N MET A 134 -7.09 17.69 -2.53
CA MET A 134 -6.80 16.54 -1.67
C MET A 134 -6.28 16.99 -0.31
N ALA A 135 -5.32 17.93 -0.25
CA ALA A 135 -4.75 18.40 1.01
C ALA A 135 -5.81 19.01 1.93
N ARG A 136 -6.67 19.89 1.43
CA ARG A 136 -7.74 20.50 2.25
C ARG A 136 -8.76 19.47 2.76
N GLN A 137 -9.14 18.52 1.91
CA GLN A 137 -10.14 17.49 2.27
C GLN A 137 -9.55 16.44 3.21
N LEU A 138 -8.29 16.03 3.02
CA LEU A 138 -7.59 15.14 3.95
C LEU A 138 -7.40 15.78 5.32
N ASP A 139 -7.07 17.08 5.36
CA ASP A 139 -6.86 17.79 6.61
C ASP A 139 -8.09 17.76 7.52
N ASP A 140 -9.25 18.10 6.96
CA ASP A 140 -10.52 18.05 7.67
C ASP A 140 -10.94 16.61 7.98
N PHE A 141 -10.79 15.67 7.02
CA PHE A 141 -11.14 14.26 7.23
C PHE A 141 -10.34 13.63 8.37
N VAL A 142 -9.01 13.75 8.35
CA VAL A 142 -8.14 13.15 9.36
C VAL A 142 -8.34 13.81 10.72
N THR A 143 -8.53 15.14 10.78
CA THR A 143 -8.88 15.84 12.02
C THR A 143 -10.16 15.27 12.63
N ASN A 144 -11.21 15.11 11.84
CA ASN A 144 -12.47 14.52 12.31
C ASN A 144 -12.32 13.05 12.73
N VAL A 145 -11.49 12.27 12.06
CA VAL A 145 -11.18 10.86 12.45
C VAL A 145 -10.48 10.81 13.80
N LEU A 146 -9.43 11.61 14.00
CA LEU A 146 -8.69 11.69 15.26
C LEU A 146 -9.61 12.12 16.41
N ASP A 147 -10.40 13.19 16.21
CA ASP A 147 -11.36 13.70 17.19
C ASP A 147 -12.43 12.66 17.54
N TYR A 148 -12.95 11.95 16.55
CA TYR A 148 -13.99 10.93 16.75
C TYR A 148 -13.45 9.69 17.47
N ALA A 149 -12.30 9.19 17.04
CA ALA A 149 -11.64 8.00 17.59
C ALA A 149 -11.00 8.27 18.96
N GLY A 150 -10.71 9.53 19.29
CA GLY A 150 -9.90 9.90 20.45
C GLY A 150 -8.46 9.42 20.33
N ALA A 151 -7.91 9.42 19.11
CA ALA A 151 -6.55 9.01 18.78
C ALA A 151 -5.65 10.24 18.57
N ASP A 152 -4.34 10.07 18.79
CA ASP A 152 -3.35 11.13 18.56
C ASP A 152 -2.73 11.04 17.16
N THR A 153 -2.67 9.84 16.57
CA THR A 153 -2.09 9.56 15.25
C THR A 153 -2.99 8.64 14.42
N VAL A 154 -2.79 8.64 13.10
CA VAL A 154 -3.39 7.71 12.14
C VAL A 154 -2.32 6.95 11.35
N ASP A 155 -2.70 5.79 10.83
CA ASP A 155 -1.96 5.12 9.75
C ASP A 155 -2.64 5.45 8.42
N VAL A 156 -1.89 5.88 7.42
CA VAL A 156 -2.44 6.29 6.12
C VAL A 156 -2.03 5.31 5.03
N VAL A 157 -3.01 4.73 4.36
CA VAL A 157 -2.80 3.80 3.24
C VAL A 157 -3.39 4.42 1.98
N SER A 158 -2.57 4.61 0.95
CA SER A 158 -2.93 5.34 -0.24
C SER A 158 -2.63 4.56 -1.52
N HIS A 159 -3.35 4.85 -2.61
CA HIS A 159 -3.15 4.20 -3.90
C HIS A 159 -3.05 5.20 -5.06
N SER A 160 -2.17 4.92 -6.02
CA SER A 160 -2.03 5.68 -7.26
C SER A 160 -1.77 7.17 -6.98
N LEU A 161 -2.54 8.06 -7.60
CA LEU A 161 -2.52 9.51 -7.34
C LEU A 161 -2.58 9.86 -5.84
N GLY A 162 -3.37 9.12 -5.06
CA GLY A 162 -3.57 9.38 -3.64
C GLY A 162 -2.26 9.35 -2.85
N VAL A 163 -1.25 8.60 -3.30
CA VAL A 163 0.08 8.53 -2.67
C VAL A 163 0.74 9.90 -2.65
N THR A 164 0.85 10.55 -3.81
CA THR A 164 1.41 11.91 -3.90
C THR A 164 0.50 12.97 -3.27
N GLY A 165 -0.81 12.74 -3.25
CA GLY A 165 -1.77 13.61 -2.57
C GLY A 165 -1.60 13.61 -1.05
N VAL A 166 -1.43 12.43 -0.44
CA VAL A 166 -1.15 12.27 0.99
C VAL A 166 0.23 12.85 1.34
N ARG A 167 1.27 12.56 0.54
CA ARG A 167 2.60 13.16 0.76
C ARG A 167 2.55 14.69 0.73
N PHE A 168 1.83 15.28 -0.22
CA PHE A 168 1.63 16.73 -0.28
C PHE A 168 0.82 17.27 0.90
N TRP A 169 -0.21 16.55 1.36
CA TRP A 169 -0.96 16.92 2.57
C TRP A 169 -0.11 16.89 3.84
N MET A 170 0.81 15.92 3.94
CA MET A 170 1.73 15.82 5.09
C MET A 170 2.78 16.92 5.11
N ALA A 171 3.17 17.42 3.93
CA ALA A 171 4.11 18.52 3.80
C ALA A 171 3.50 19.85 4.24
N ASP A 172 4.36 20.81 4.59
CA ASP A 172 3.92 22.18 4.84
C ASP A 172 3.57 22.86 3.51
N SER A 173 2.28 23.13 3.28
CA SER A 173 1.81 23.68 2.01
C SER A 173 2.35 25.08 1.72
N ASP A 174 2.73 25.84 2.75
CA ASP A 174 3.37 27.15 2.61
C ASP A 174 4.71 27.04 1.86
N GLU A 175 5.38 25.89 1.95
CA GLU A 175 6.63 25.63 1.22
C GLU A 175 6.41 25.50 -0.29
N PHE A 176 5.18 25.37 -0.79
CA PHE A 176 4.86 25.19 -2.21
C PHE A 176 4.29 26.45 -2.87
N ALA A 177 4.05 27.52 -2.11
CA ALA A 177 3.37 28.73 -2.59
C ALA A 177 4.11 29.45 -3.74
N ASP A 178 5.45 29.35 -3.83
CA ASP A 178 6.23 29.92 -4.93
C ASP A 178 6.32 29.02 -6.18
N VAL A 179 5.93 27.74 -6.08
CA VAL A 179 5.80 26.85 -7.26
C VAL A 179 4.52 27.18 -8.03
N ASP A 180 3.40 27.25 -7.33
CA ASP A 180 2.10 27.59 -7.89
C ASP A 180 1.19 28.11 -6.77
N GLU A 181 0.52 29.25 -7.00
CA GLU A 181 -0.33 29.91 -6.00
C GLU A 181 -1.48 29.02 -5.49
N ARG A 182 -1.87 27.98 -6.24
CA ARG A 182 -2.92 27.04 -5.83
C ARG A 182 -2.49 26.14 -4.67
N PHE A 183 -1.18 25.94 -4.49
CA PHE A 183 -0.64 25.11 -3.42
C PHE A 183 -0.58 25.86 -2.07
N ASP A 184 -0.80 27.18 -2.05
CA ASP A 184 -1.07 27.93 -0.82
C ASP A 184 -2.48 27.56 -0.29
N VAL A 185 -2.55 26.42 0.40
CA VAL A 185 -3.81 25.86 0.92
C VAL A 185 -4.00 26.11 2.42
N GLY A 186 -2.99 26.64 3.11
CA GLY A 186 -3.03 26.94 4.54
C GLY A 186 -3.04 25.70 5.43
N VAL A 187 -2.58 24.56 4.92
CA VAL A 187 -2.38 23.31 5.67
C VAL A 187 -0.93 23.26 6.12
N GLY A 188 -0.70 23.25 7.43
CA GLY A 188 0.63 23.06 8.01
C GLY A 188 1.08 21.60 7.93
N PRO A 189 2.33 21.29 8.31
CA PRO A 189 2.85 19.94 8.23
C PRO A 189 2.07 18.98 9.12
N ARG A 190 1.84 17.74 8.65
CA ARG A 190 1.07 16.68 9.34
C ARG A 190 1.87 15.43 9.67
N TYR A 191 3.20 15.50 9.60
CA TYR A 191 4.08 14.41 10.01
C TYR A 191 3.90 14.01 11.49
N ASP A 192 3.37 14.89 12.34
CA ASP A 192 3.16 14.66 13.76
C ASP A 192 1.88 13.85 14.09
N VAL A 193 0.97 13.72 13.13
CA VAL A 193 -0.29 12.99 13.29
C VAL A 193 -0.37 11.73 12.41
N VAL A 194 0.70 11.40 11.69
CA VAL A 194 0.81 10.19 10.87
C VAL A 194 1.90 9.31 11.47
N ASP A 195 1.55 8.10 11.89
CA ASP A 195 2.51 7.12 12.44
C ASP A 195 3.10 6.27 11.32
N THR A 196 2.24 5.70 10.48
CA THR A 196 2.63 4.90 9.33
C THR A 196 2.07 5.47 8.02
N PHE A 197 2.89 5.51 6.97
CA PHE A 197 2.49 5.80 5.60
C PHE A 197 2.72 4.58 4.69
N VAL A 198 1.68 4.16 3.97
CA VAL A 198 1.77 3.10 2.96
C VAL A 198 1.32 3.63 1.59
N GLY A 199 2.27 3.71 0.66
CA GLY A 199 2.04 4.15 -0.72
C GLY A 199 1.96 2.99 -1.72
N CYS A 200 0.79 2.71 -2.27
CA CYS A 200 0.61 1.67 -3.28
C CYS A 200 0.63 2.29 -4.69
N ALA A 201 1.63 1.97 -5.51
CA ALA A 201 1.75 2.41 -6.91
C ALA A 201 1.65 3.93 -7.11
N GLY A 202 2.34 4.71 -6.26
CA GLY A 202 2.41 6.16 -6.36
C GLY A 202 3.30 6.65 -7.50
N ALA A 203 3.03 7.84 -8.02
CA ALA A 203 3.91 8.48 -9.01
C ALA A 203 4.93 9.39 -8.31
N ASN A 204 5.76 8.85 -7.41
CA ASN A 204 6.69 9.66 -6.61
C ASN A 204 7.79 10.29 -7.48
N GLU A 205 8.23 9.61 -8.54
CA GLU A 205 9.12 10.17 -9.58
C GLU A 205 8.38 10.45 -10.91
N GLY A 206 7.08 10.68 -10.81
CA GLY A 206 6.21 11.02 -11.94
C GLY A 206 5.78 9.81 -12.78
N THR A 207 4.83 10.04 -13.68
CA THR A 207 4.32 9.01 -14.61
C THR A 207 4.35 9.52 -16.04
N SER A 208 4.93 8.75 -16.96
CA SER A 208 5.01 9.13 -18.37
C SER A 208 3.66 9.16 -19.09
N THR A 209 2.59 8.71 -18.41
CA THR A 209 1.21 8.92 -18.87
C THR A 209 0.77 10.38 -18.80
N CYS A 210 1.44 11.21 -18.00
CA CYS A 210 1.28 12.64 -18.01
C CYS A 210 2.14 13.30 -19.09
N GLY A 211 1.54 14.25 -19.81
CA GLY A 211 2.23 15.03 -20.83
C GLY A 211 3.31 15.97 -20.25
N PRO A 212 4.10 16.63 -21.13
CA PRO A 212 5.21 17.48 -20.69
C PRO A 212 4.72 18.69 -19.90
N GLY A 213 5.55 19.11 -18.95
CA GLY A 213 5.38 20.26 -18.06
C GLY A 213 4.42 20.04 -16.88
N CYS A 214 4.43 21.01 -15.96
CA CYS A 214 3.65 21.00 -14.72
C CYS A 214 2.35 21.79 -14.81
N SER A 215 1.70 21.79 -15.97
CA SER A 215 0.40 22.45 -16.13
C SER A 215 -0.73 21.44 -15.96
N GLN A 216 -1.82 21.85 -15.29
CA GLN A 216 -3.02 21.01 -15.21
C GLN A 216 -3.61 20.77 -16.61
N GLY A 217 -3.90 19.52 -16.93
CA GLY A 217 -4.67 19.15 -18.12
C GLY A 217 -6.19 19.21 -17.89
N PRO A 218 -7.01 18.94 -18.92
CA PRO A 218 -8.45 18.78 -18.75
C PRO A 218 -8.82 17.39 -18.16
N GLY A 219 -10.00 17.30 -17.55
CA GLY A 219 -10.56 16.02 -17.09
C GLY A 219 -9.63 15.24 -16.15
N ALA A 220 -9.41 13.96 -16.45
CA ALA A 220 -8.54 13.11 -15.64
C ALA A 220 -7.06 13.53 -15.60
N ASN A 221 -6.63 14.37 -16.56
CA ASN A 221 -5.26 14.88 -16.64
C ASN A 221 -5.05 16.15 -15.81
N ARG A 222 -6.06 16.64 -15.07
CA ARG A 222 -5.90 17.79 -14.15
C ARG A 222 -4.75 17.58 -13.17
N VAL A 223 -4.50 16.33 -12.80
CA VAL A 223 -3.51 15.93 -11.80
C VAL A 223 -2.08 16.00 -12.33
N CYS A 224 -1.90 15.98 -13.65
CA CYS A 224 -0.58 15.98 -14.29
C CYS A 224 0.23 17.26 -14.05
N GLY A 225 -0.42 18.34 -13.61
CA GLY A 225 0.29 19.54 -13.18
C GLY A 225 1.18 19.33 -11.95
N PHE A 226 1.04 18.18 -11.27
CA PHE A 226 1.88 17.80 -10.14
C PHE A 226 2.76 16.59 -10.45
N ILE A 227 2.22 15.56 -11.13
CA ILE A 227 2.87 14.24 -11.27
C ILE A 227 3.46 13.95 -12.66
N SER A 228 3.62 14.96 -13.51
CA SER A 228 4.39 14.81 -14.74
C SER A 228 5.87 14.53 -14.41
N PRO A 229 6.60 13.71 -15.19
CA PRO A 229 8.03 13.53 -15.01
C PRO A 229 8.81 14.85 -15.10
N ASP A 230 8.34 15.83 -15.89
CA ASP A 230 8.96 17.15 -15.94
C ASP A 230 8.84 17.93 -14.61
N CYS A 231 7.98 17.50 -13.70
CA CYS A 231 7.81 18.10 -12.37
C CYS A 231 8.80 17.62 -11.34
N THR A 232 9.64 16.63 -11.66
CA THR A 232 10.79 16.23 -10.85
C THR A 232 12.02 17.12 -11.10
N GLU A 233 11.94 18.10 -11.99
CA GLU A 233 13.01 19.09 -12.20
C GLU A 233 12.95 20.23 -11.17
N PRO A 234 14.10 20.88 -10.84
CA PRO A 234 14.14 21.99 -9.90
C PRO A 234 13.13 23.10 -10.19
N GLY A 235 12.27 23.38 -9.19
CA GLY A 235 11.16 24.34 -9.30
C GLY A 235 9.81 23.71 -9.62
N GLY A 236 9.76 22.41 -9.91
CA GLY A 236 8.52 21.64 -9.99
C GLY A 236 7.98 21.22 -8.61
N PRO A 237 6.67 20.94 -8.51
CA PRO A 237 6.06 20.52 -7.25
C PRO A 237 6.55 19.15 -6.78
N LEU A 238 6.75 18.19 -7.69
CA LEU A 238 7.20 16.85 -7.31
C LEU A 238 8.67 16.84 -6.88
N PHE A 239 9.53 17.61 -7.56
CA PHE A 239 10.90 17.86 -7.12
C PHE A 239 10.93 18.38 -5.70
N ARG A 240 10.10 19.38 -5.39
CA ARG A 240 10.03 19.95 -4.04
C ARG A 240 9.53 18.94 -3.02
N LEU A 241 8.55 18.11 -3.38
CA LEU A 241 8.04 17.06 -2.51
C LEU A 241 9.09 15.97 -2.20
N ASN A 242 10.05 15.75 -3.10
CA ASN A 242 11.12 14.75 -2.92
C ASN A 242 12.41 15.35 -2.34
N ASN A 243 12.50 16.66 -2.12
CA ASN A 243 13.75 17.31 -1.70
C ASN A 243 13.55 18.20 -0.46
N PRO A 244 14.47 18.15 0.52
CA PRO A 244 15.74 17.41 0.51
C PRO A 244 15.61 15.92 0.93
N ASP A 245 14.40 15.48 1.27
CA ASP A 245 14.13 14.18 1.86
C ASP A 245 12.77 13.68 1.35
N GLU A 246 12.72 12.44 0.86
CA GLU A 246 11.50 11.79 0.38
C GLU A 246 10.64 11.21 1.51
N THR A 247 11.25 10.96 2.68
CA THR A 247 10.64 10.34 3.86
C THR A 247 10.79 11.19 5.14
N PRO A 248 10.36 12.47 5.11
CA PRO A 248 10.54 13.39 6.23
C PRO A 248 9.66 13.05 7.44
N GLY A 249 10.13 13.45 8.62
CA GLY A 249 9.41 13.25 9.88
C GLY A 249 9.77 11.93 10.57
N ASP A 250 9.06 11.64 11.67
CA ASP A 250 9.18 10.37 12.40
C ASP A 250 7.99 9.48 12.01
N VAL A 251 7.98 9.08 10.74
CA VAL A 251 6.90 8.30 10.11
C VAL A 251 7.51 7.05 9.51
N ASP A 252 6.88 5.90 9.71
CA ASP A 252 7.28 4.67 9.03
C ASP A 252 6.75 4.65 7.60
N TYR A 253 7.65 4.70 6.62
CA TYR A 253 7.32 4.78 5.20
C TYR A 253 7.44 3.42 4.52
N TYR A 254 6.38 3.02 3.83
CA TYR A 254 6.35 1.81 3.03
C TYR A 254 5.79 2.08 1.64
N THR A 255 6.32 1.42 0.62
CA THR A 255 5.77 1.47 -0.73
C THR A 255 5.56 0.07 -1.30
N ILE A 256 4.57 -0.06 -2.19
CA ILE A 256 4.30 -1.28 -2.94
C ILE A 256 4.11 -0.92 -4.42
N ARG A 257 4.79 -1.63 -5.31
CA ARG A 257 4.57 -1.56 -6.76
C ARG A 257 4.46 -2.92 -7.40
N GLY A 258 3.84 -2.97 -8.57
CA GLY A 258 3.87 -4.15 -9.43
C GLY A 258 4.91 -3.99 -10.54
N ASN A 259 5.65 -5.05 -10.86
CA ASN A 259 6.67 -5.00 -11.92
C ASN A 259 6.10 -4.93 -13.36
N LEU A 260 4.78 -5.07 -13.53
CA LEU A 260 4.06 -4.92 -14.81
C LEU A 260 3.14 -3.69 -14.81
N ASP A 261 3.42 -2.69 -13.98
CA ASP A 261 2.62 -1.47 -13.92
C ASP A 261 2.85 -0.57 -15.14
N TYR A 262 1.84 -0.50 -16.01
CA TYR A 262 1.91 0.28 -17.24
C TYR A 262 2.07 1.79 -17.01
N PHE A 263 1.61 2.34 -15.87
CA PHE A 263 1.78 3.76 -15.57
C PHE A 263 3.25 4.14 -15.34
N PHE A 264 4.09 3.14 -15.05
CA PHE A 264 5.49 3.30 -14.72
C PHE A 264 6.38 2.55 -15.70
N ALA A 265 5.90 2.26 -16.92
CA ALA A 265 6.67 1.50 -17.90
C ALA A 265 8.02 2.16 -18.26
N ASP A 266 8.10 3.50 -18.24
CA ASP A 266 9.33 4.24 -18.55
C ASP A 266 10.23 4.45 -17.31
N ASN A 267 9.64 4.47 -16.12
CA ASN A 267 10.37 4.54 -14.84
C ASN A 267 9.71 3.58 -13.84
N PRO A 268 10.04 2.27 -13.88
CA PRO A 268 9.38 1.26 -13.05
C PRO A 268 9.52 1.49 -11.55
N ASP A 269 10.54 2.24 -11.14
CA ASP A 269 10.88 2.52 -9.74
C ASP A 269 10.22 3.80 -9.22
N SER A 270 9.45 4.51 -10.06
CA SER A 270 8.75 5.74 -9.68
C SER A 270 7.88 5.64 -8.41
N PRO A 271 7.29 4.49 -8.05
CA PRO A 271 6.59 4.36 -6.78
C PRO A 271 7.46 4.23 -5.53
N GLU A 272 8.75 3.96 -5.67
CA GLU A 272 9.66 3.82 -4.54
C GLU A 272 9.86 5.17 -3.82
N LEU A 273 10.30 5.12 -2.57
CA LEU A 273 10.74 6.29 -1.83
C LEU A 273 12.13 6.03 -1.25
N GLU A 274 13.05 6.97 -1.44
CA GLU A 274 14.34 6.97 -0.75
C GLU A 274 14.13 7.11 0.76
N GLY A 275 14.78 6.25 1.54
CA GLY A 275 14.66 6.24 3.00
C GLY A 275 13.52 5.38 3.56
N ALA A 276 12.61 4.88 2.72
CA ALA A 276 11.51 4.03 3.16
C ALA A 276 11.97 2.77 3.90
N ASN A 277 11.20 2.37 4.92
CA ASN A 277 11.36 1.13 5.66
C ASN A 277 11.22 -0.09 4.73
N ALA A 278 10.42 -0.02 3.67
CA ALA A 278 10.47 -0.97 2.54
C ALA A 278 9.91 -0.39 1.24
N ASN A 279 10.52 -0.81 0.13
CA ASN A 279 10.02 -0.58 -1.23
C ASN A 279 9.64 -1.91 -1.92
N VAL A 280 8.45 -2.45 -1.63
CA VAL A 280 8.05 -3.79 -2.11
C VAL A 280 7.76 -3.80 -3.61
N VAL A 281 8.35 -4.76 -4.31
CA VAL A 281 8.03 -5.09 -5.69
C VAL A 281 7.26 -6.40 -5.74
N LEU A 282 6.06 -6.38 -6.32
CA LEU A 282 5.23 -7.56 -6.52
C LEU A 282 5.43 -8.17 -7.91
N SER A 283 5.60 -9.49 -7.96
CA SER A 283 5.81 -10.25 -9.19
C SER A 283 4.53 -10.37 -10.02
N ALA A 284 4.66 -10.13 -11.33
CA ALA A 284 3.59 -10.26 -12.32
C ALA A 284 2.32 -9.49 -11.95
N ARG A 285 2.47 -8.31 -11.33
CA ARG A 285 1.36 -7.46 -10.87
C ARG A 285 1.31 -6.15 -11.65
N ALA A 286 0.09 -5.74 -12.01
CA ALA A 286 -0.22 -4.45 -12.63
C ALA A 286 -0.68 -3.42 -11.56
N HIS A 287 -0.95 -2.19 -12.00
CA HIS A 287 -1.26 -1.03 -11.15
C HIS A 287 -2.20 -1.27 -9.95
N ASN A 288 -3.39 -1.82 -10.20
CA ASN A 288 -4.37 -2.03 -9.12
C ASN A 288 -3.98 -3.20 -8.19
N ALA A 289 -3.17 -4.14 -8.66
CA ALA A 289 -2.73 -5.28 -7.87
C ALA A 289 -1.72 -4.88 -6.77
N ALA A 290 -1.03 -3.74 -6.93
CA ALA A 290 -0.21 -3.15 -5.87
C ALA A 290 -1.02 -2.78 -4.62
N ARG A 291 -2.35 -2.62 -4.75
CA ARG A 291 -3.28 -2.39 -3.64
C ARG A 291 -4.08 -3.65 -3.28
N ALA A 292 -4.57 -4.36 -4.30
CA ALA A 292 -5.67 -5.32 -4.15
C ALA A 292 -5.27 -6.80 -4.28
N SER A 293 -4.01 -7.11 -4.59
CA SER A 293 -3.56 -8.50 -4.58
C SER A 293 -3.41 -9.01 -3.14
N GLU A 294 -3.55 -10.32 -2.94
CA GLU A 294 -3.43 -10.92 -1.59
C GLU A 294 -2.08 -10.58 -0.92
N PRO A 295 -0.92 -10.65 -1.61
CA PRO A 295 0.35 -10.21 -1.00
C PRO A 295 0.33 -8.74 -0.60
N ALA A 296 -0.22 -7.85 -1.43
CA ALA A 296 -0.30 -6.43 -1.12
C ALA A 296 -1.15 -6.17 0.14
N ILE A 297 -2.34 -6.76 0.21
CA ILE A 297 -3.24 -6.63 1.37
C ILE A 297 -2.54 -7.09 2.64
N GLU A 298 -1.79 -8.19 2.57
CA GLU A 298 -1.09 -8.77 3.71
C GLU A 298 0.11 -7.91 4.16
N PHE A 299 0.85 -7.28 3.23
CA PHE A 299 1.87 -6.29 3.56
C PHE A 299 1.27 -5.06 4.25
N ILE A 300 0.24 -4.47 3.65
CA ILE A 300 -0.44 -3.30 4.21
C ILE A 300 -0.94 -3.63 5.62
N TYR A 301 -1.58 -4.78 5.80
CA TYR A 301 -2.07 -5.22 7.12
C TYR A 301 -0.94 -5.36 8.13
N GLN A 302 0.19 -5.97 7.76
CA GLN A 302 1.34 -6.07 8.66
C GLN A 302 1.82 -4.68 9.08
N TRP A 303 2.06 -3.78 8.15
CA TRP A 303 2.68 -2.48 8.48
C TRP A 303 1.78 -1.61 9.35
N VAL A 304 0.47 -1.59 9.12
CA VAL A 304 -0.48 -0.85 9.97
C VAL A 304 -0.88 -1.59 11.27
N THR A 305 -0.30 -2.77 11.52
CA THR A 305 -0.49 -3.52 12.78
C THR A 305 0.78 -3.73 13.59
N ASP A 306 1.96 -3.51 12.99
CA ASP A 306 3.26 -3.70 13.63
C ASP A 306 3.76 -2.42 14.30
N SER A 307 2.97 -1.33 14.27
CA SER A 307 3.16 -0.21 15.19
C SER A 307 3.07 -0.76 16.62
N ASP A 308 3.97 -0.31 17.50
CA ASP A 308 4.20 -0.82 18.87
C ASP A 308 2.95 -0.82 19.80
N ALA A 309 1.78 -0.49 19.28
CA ALA A 309 0.46 -0.48 19.90
C ALA A 309 -0.12 -1.90 20.08
N GLY A 310 0.37 -2.61 21.10
CA GLY A 310 -0.51 -3.27 22.07
C GLY A 310 -1.37 -4.47 21.65
N ARG A 311 -1.33 -4.97 20.41
CA ARG A 311 -1.94 -6.27 20.10
C ARG A 311 -1.24 -7.35 20.92
N PRO A 312 -1.95 -8.18 21.70
CA PRO A 312 -1.33 -9.29 22.38
C PRO A 312 -0.68 -10.19 21.33
N ASP A 313 0.63 -10.39 21.51
CA ASP A 313 1.52 -11.21 20.70
C ASP A 313 0.79 -12.48 20.26
N ARG A 314 0.31 -12.50 19.01
CA ARG A 314 -0.15 -13.73 18.37
C ARG A 314 0.98 -14.28 17.53
N ALA A 315 2.17 -14.38 18.13
CA ALA A 315 3.10 -15.44 17.75
C ALA A 315 2.35 -16.76 18.01
N THR A 316 1.65 -17.26 17.00
CA THR A 316 1.42 -18.70 16.96
C THR A 316 2.80 -19.25 16.68
N GLU A 317 3.52 -19.71 17.70
CA GLU A 317 4.78 -20.43 17.48
C GLU A 317 4.48 -21.54 16.47
N VAL A 318 5.06 -21.43 15.28
CA VAL A 318 4.99 -22.49 14.27
C VAL A 318 6.29 -23.24 14.34
N ASP A 319 6.21 -24.53 14.68
CA ASP A 319 7.34 -25.42 14.54
C ASP A 319 7.58 -25.64 13.04
N ALA A 320 8.75 -25.22 12.56
CA ALA A 320 9.23 -25.44 11.22
C ALA A 320 10.70 -25.84 11.23
N GLU A 321 11.05 -26.80 10.38
CA GLU A 321 12.42 -27.23 10.12
C GLU A 321 12.76 -26.89 8.67
N GLY A 322 14.02 -26.58 8.39
CA GLY A 322 14.42 -26.22 7.04
C GLY A 322 15.86 -26.54 6.73
N SER A 323 16.21 -26.40 5.46
CA SER A 323 17.58 -26.51 4.99
C SER A 323 17.80 -25.61 3.80
N ARG A 324 19.06 -25.20 3.60
CA ARG A 324 19.49 -24.42 2.45
C ARG A 324 20.65 -25.10 1.74
N GLU A 325 20.56 -25.15 0.42
CA GLU A 325 21.67 -25.50 -0.46
C GLU A 325 21.97 -24.36 -1.44
N THR A 326 23.24 -24.14 -1.73
CA THR A 326 23.68 -23.20 -2.77
C THR A 326 24.58 -23.94 -3.75
N ASP A 327 24.56 -23.55 -5.02
CA ASP A 327 25.40 -24.18 -6.06
C ASP A 327 26.90 -23.88 -5.92
N GLY A 328 27.28 -23.02 -4.96
CA GLY A 328 28.65 -22.70 -4.60
C GLY A 328 28.76 -21.99 -3.25
N SER A 329 30.00 -21.83 -2.78
CA SER A 329 30.35 -21.04 -1.58
C SER A 329 31.29 -19.87 -1.90
N ILE A 330 31.73 -19.77 -3.15
CA ILE A 330 32.55 -18.69 -3.69
C ILE A 330 32.01 -18.36 -5.07
N TYR A 331 31.70 -17.10 -5.29
CA TYR A 331 31.16 -16.57 -6.53
C TYR A 331 32.03 -15.43 -7.07
N VAL A 332 31.92 -15.17 -8.36
CA VAL A 332 32.48 -13.95 -8.98
C VAL A 332 31.43 -12.85 -8.87
N GLY A 333 31.86 -11.61 -8.58
CA GLY A 333 30.93 -10.48 -8.49
C GLY A 333 30.19 -10.25 -9.81
N GLY A 334 28.89 -9.98 -9.72
CA GLY A 334 28.00 -9.91 -10.89
C GLY A 334 27.71 -11.27 -11.55
N GLY A 335 28.16 -12.38 -10.95
CA GLY A 335 27.74 -13.73 -11.34
C GLY A 335 26.35 -14.06 -10.81
N THR A 336 25.85 -15.26 -11.12
CA THR A 336 24.57 -15.76 -10.62
C THR A 336 24.79 -16.86 -9.61
N ALA A 337 24.00 -16.87 -8.53
CA ALA A 337 23.92 -17.96 -7.57
C ALA A 337 22.53 -18.62 -7.62
N ARG A 338 22.51 -19.95 -7.55
CA ARG A 338 21.28 -20.73 -7.39
C ARG A 338 21.09 -21.09 -5.92
N VAL A 339 19.92 -20.79 -5.40
CA VAL A 339 19.55 -20.98 -4.01
C VAL A 339 18.42 -22.01 -3.94
N GLY A 340 18.71 -23.15 -3.32
CA GLY A 340 17.72 -24.15 -2.93
C GLY A 340 17.31 -23.92 -1.48
N LEU A 341 16.01 -23.83 -1.22
CA LEU A 341 15.45 -23.65 0.12
C LEU A 341 14.30 -24.65 0.31
N SER A 342 14.43 -25.50 1.32
CA SER A 342 13.35 -26.42 1.72
C SER A 342 12.91 -26.12 3.15
N VAL A 343 11.60 -26.04 3.38
CA VAL A 343 11.00 -25.77 4.70
C VAL A 343 9.76 -26.64 4.89
N ASP A 344 9.77 -27.44 5.97
CA ASP A 344 8.65 -28.24 6.43
C ASP A 344 8.07 -27.62 7.71
N ALA A 345 6.79 -27.25 7.69
CA ALA A 345 6.09 -26.66 8.83
C ALA A 345 5.00 -27.60 9.38
N SER A 346 4.71 -27.47 10.68
CA SER A 346 3.64 -28.21 11.35
C SER A 346 2.21 -27.84 10.90
N GLY A 347 2.07 -26.81 10.06
CA GLY A 347 0.82 -26.39 9.43
C GLY A 347 1.04 -25.24 8.43
N PRO A 348 -0.04 -24.66 7.86
CA PRO A 348 0.10 -23.73 6.75
C PRO A 348 0.77 -22.42 7.19
N VAL A 349 1.90 -22.10 6.55
CA VAL A 349 2.66 -20.88 6.80
C VAL A 349 2.89 -20.10 5.53
N LEU A 350 3.12 -18.81 5.66
CA LEU A 350 3.78 -17.97 4.68
C LEU A 350 5.29 -18.11 4.87
N LEU A 351 6.05 -18.14 3.79
CA LEU A 351 7.50 -18.23 3.80
C LEU A 351 8.12 -16.98 3.17
N ARG A 352 9.18 -16.47 3.80
CA ARG A 352 10.10 -15.53 3.19
C ARG A 352 11.55 -15.94 3.44
N ASP A 353 12.43 -15.47 2.58
CA ASP A 353 13.87 -15.63 2.72
C ASP A 353 14.57 -14.26 2.78
N ARG A 354 15.80 -14.23 3.29
CA ARG A 354 16.66 -13.06 3.36
C ARG A 354 17.88 -13.25 2.47
N VAL A 355 18.11 -12.31 1.57
CA VAL A 355 19.32 -12.24 0.74
C VAL A 355 20.02 -10.90 0.96
N PRO A 356 21.32 -10.76 0.66
CA PRO A 356 22.01 -9.47 0.78
C PRO A 356 21.32 -8.36 -0.01
N TYR A 357 21.31 -7.13 0.52
CA TYR A 357 20.66 -5.99 -0.14
C TYR A 357 21.18 -5.72 -1.56
N THR A 358 22.48 -5.90 -1.79
CA THR A 358 23.12 -5.68 -3.08
C THR A 358 23.00 -6.87 -4.04
N ALA A 359 22.31 -7.95 -3.64
CA ALA A 359 21.98 -9.06 -4.53
C ALA A 359 20.62 -8.81 -5.19
N ASP A 360 20.52 -8.89 -6.52
CA ASP A 360 19.24 -8.79 -7.21
C ASP A 360 18.56 -10.14 -7.38
N VAL A 361 17.23 -10.19 -7.33
CA VAL A 361 16.44 -11.44 -7.34
C VAL A 361 15.71 -11.58 -8.67
N TYR A 362 15.87 -12.72 -9.34
CA TYR A 362 15.26 -12.96 -10.66
C TYR A 362 13.78 -13.37 -10.56
N MET A 363 12.90 -12.40 -10.31
CA MET A 363 11.47 -12.65 -10.15
C MET A 363 10.78 -13.20 -11.41
N GLU A 364 11.26 -12.85 -12.61
CA GLU A 364 10.62 -13.25 -13.87
C GLU A 364 10.84 -14.73 -14.25
N ARG A 365 11.78 -15.40 -13.59
CA ARG A 365 12.15 -16.79 -13.91
C ARG A 365 11.52 -17.81 -12.99
N ASP A 366 10.88 -17.35 -11.92
CA ASP A 366 10.33 -18.20 -10.88
C ASP A 366 8.92 -17.74 -10.51
N GLU A 367 7.93 -18.55 -10.88
CA GLU A 367 6.52 -18.27 -10.60
C GLU A 367 6.20 -18.37 -9.10
N SER A 368 7.06 -19.01 -8.30
CA SER A 368 6.87 -19.12 -6.85
C SER A 368 7.17 -17.82 -6.11
N ILE A 369 7.99 -16.91 -6.67
CA ILE A 369 8.29 -15.63 -6.03
C ILE A 369 7.12 -14.67 -6.23
N THR A 370 6.51 -14.24 -5.12
CA THR A 370 5.38 -13.32 -5.13
C THR A 370 5.79 -11.87 -4.92
N ALA A 371 6.84 -11.62 -4.14
CA ALA A 371 7.33 -10.27 -3.87
C ALA A 371 8.81 -10.25 -3.46
N VAL A 372 9.45 -9.10 -3.65
CA VAL A 372 10.77 -8.79 -3.09
C VAL A 372 10.68 -7.44 -2.39
N ALA A 373 11.14 -7.38 -1.14
CA ALA A 373 11.15 -6.16 -0.33
C ALA A 373 12.60 -5.79 0.05
N PRO A 374 13.21 -4.80 -0.61
CA PRO A 374 14.48 -4.23 -0.18
C PRO A 374 14.33 -3.55 1.18
N ARG A 375 15.28 -3.82 2.08
CA ARG A 375 15.39 -3.23 3.42
C ARG A 375 16.79 -2.61 3.56
N PRO A 376 17.06 -1.44 2.94
CA PRO A 376 18.40 -0.86 2.91
C PRO A 376 19.02 -0.69 4.30
N HIS A 377 18.22 -0.27 5.28
CA HIS A 377 18.64 -0.07 6.67
C HIS A 377 19.05 -1.36 7.40
N LEU A 378 18.59 -2.53 6.92
CA LEU A 378 18.98 -3.85 7.42
C LEU A 378 20.07 -4.52 6.58
N GLY A 379 20.42 -3.94 5.43
CA GLY A 379 21.37 -4.54 4.49
C GLY A 379 20.89 -5.83 3.84
N ILE A 380 19.57 -6.05 3.77
CA ILE A 380 18.95 -7.24 3.17
C ILE A 380 17.86 -6.91 2.13
N ARG A 381 17.48 -7.91 1.35
CA ARG A 381 16.18 -8.02 0.67
C ARG A 381 15.44 -9.23 1.23
N GLU A 382 14.16 -9.05 1.48
CA GLU A 382 13.25 -10.12 1.85
C GLU A 382 12.58 -10.66 0.57
N VAL A 383 12.65 -11.95 0.32
CA VAL A 383 12.06 -12.64 -0.85
C VAL A 383 10.87 -13.45 -0.37
N TYR A 384 9.69 -13.18 -0.92
CA TYR A 384 8.43 -13.80 -0.49
C TYR A 384 7.94 -14.81 -1.51
N PHE A 385 7.44 -15.94 -1.04
CA PHE A 385 7.02 -17.06 -1.89
C PHE A 385 5.51 -17.30 -1.84
N GLU A 386 4.98 -18.00 -2.83
CA GLU A 386 3.57 -18.38 -2.92
C GLU A 386 3.17 -19.25 -1.72
N GLY A 387 1.99 -19.01 -1.17
CA GLY A 387 1.51 -19.69 0.02
C GLY A 387 0.13 -19.21 0.44
N PRO A 388 -0.36 -19.60 1.63
CA PRO A 388 0.34 -20.42 2.62
C PRO A 388 0.44 -21.91 2.24
N ALA A 389 1.48 -22.59 2.70
CA ALA A 389 1.69 -24.03 2.52
C ALA A 389 2.35 -24.67 3.77
N ASP A 390 2.24 -26.00 3.88
CA ASP A 390 2.86 -26.77 4.96
C ASP A 390 4.29 -27.22 4.60
N ASP A 391 4.61 -27.24 3.31
CA ASP A 391 5.86 -27.74 2.73
C ASP A 391 6.27 -26.84 1.57
N TYR A 392 7.56 -26.50 1.54
CA TYR A 392 8.20 -25.66 0.53
C TYR A 392 9.45 -26.38 0.03
N ASP A 393 9.55 -26.54 -1.29
CA ASP A 393 10.78 -26.98 -1.97
C ASP A 393 11.03 -26.03 -3.14
N LEU A 394 11.91 -25.06 -2.92
CA LEU A 394 12.09 -23.88 -3.76
C LEU A 394 13.49 -23.83 -4.34
N GLU A 395 13.60 -23.39 -5.59
CA GLU A 395 14.87 -23.13 -6.24
C GLU A 395 14.77 -21.83 -7.04
N TYR A 396 15.51 -20.80 -6.60
CA TYR A 396 15.50 -19.49 -7.26
C TYR A 396 16.92 -18.97 -7.53
N LEU A 397 16.99 -17.92 -8.35
CA LEU A 397 18.25 -17.31 -8.79
C LEU A 397 18.39 -15.90 -8.25
N ILE A 398 19.62 -15.54 -7.92
CA ILE A 398 20.01 -14.17 -7.61
C ILE A 398 21.25 -13.77 -8.42
N ASP A 399 21.41 -12.47 -8.64
CA ASP A 399 22.70 -11.87 -8.95
C ASP A 399 23.50 -11.69 -7.67
N VAL A 400 24.74 -12.15 -7.72
CA VAL A 400 25.69 -12.04 -6.63
C VAL A 400 26.18 -10.60 -6.55
N PRO A 401 26.31 -10.01 -5.34
CA PRO A 401 26.86 -8.67 -5.16
C PRO A 401 28.13 -8.44 -5.97
N GLU A 402 28.31 -7.26 -6.55
CA GLU A 402 29.55 -6.95 -7.28
C GLU A 402 30.75 -6.80 -6.34
N GLU A 403 30.51 -6.24 -5.15
CA GLU A 403 31.56 -5.98 -4.18
C GLU A 403 32.15 -7.28 -3.62
N SER A 404 33.48 -7.30 -3.50
CA SER A 404 34.17 -8.44 -2.89
C SER A 404 33.95 -8.44 -1.39
N GLY A 405 33.59 -9.59 -0.83
CA GLY A 405 33.26 -9.66 0.58
C GLY A 405 32.74 -11.01 1.01
N ARG A 406 32.40 -11.09 2.30
CA ARG A 406 31.64 -12.20 2.84
C ARG A 406 30.20 -11.75 2.99
N TYR A 407 29.30 -12.58 2.51
CA TYR A 407 27.86 -12.37 2.54
C TYR A 407 27.18 -13.59 3.15
N GLU A 408 25.90 -13.45 3.50
CA GLU A 408 25.13 -14.47 4.16
C GLU A 408 23.71 -14.51 3.58
N PHE A 409 23.20 -15.71 3.37
CA PHE A 409 21.80 -15.99 3.14
C PHE A 409 21.09 -16.32 4.45
N GLY A 410 19.81 -15.96 4.52
CA GLY A 410 18.92 -16.31 5.61
C GLY A 410 19.18 -15.53 6.92
N PRO A 411 18.64 -16.02 8.05
CA PRO A 411 17.74 -17.17 8.11
C PRO A 411 16.47 -16.92 7.29
N ALA A 412 15.92 -17.99 6.71
CA ALA A 412 14.56 -17.96 6.19
C ALA A 412 13.58 -17.86 7.36
N GLU A 413 12.38 -17.35 7.11
CA GLU A 413 11.39 -17.12 8.15
C GLU A 413 10.00 -17.56 7.72
N VAL A 414 9.25 -18.09 8.67
CA VAL A 414 7.86 -18.50 8.50
C VAL A 414 6.93 -17.69 9.37
N ARG A 415 5.67 -17.58 8.93
CA ARG A 415 4.62 -16.90 9.69
C ARG A 415 3.27 -17.54 9.40
N SER A 416 2.47 -17.82 10.44
CA SER A 416 1.07 -18.19 10.23
C SER A 416 0.29 -17.02 9.61
N PRO A 417 -0.71 -17.26 8.73
CA PRO A 417 -1.48 -16.19 8.10
C PRO A 417 -2.17 -15.19 9.05
N ASP A 418 -2.43 -15.58 10.30
CA ASP A 418 -3.07 -14.73 11.31
C ASP A 418 -2.07 -14.06 12.28
N ALA A 419 -0.79 -14.41 12.19
CA ALA A 419 0.29 -13.88 13.03
C ALA A 419 0.87 -12.60 12.41
N THR A 420 1.38 -11.71 13.26
CA THR A 420 2.05 -10.47 12.83
C THR A 420 3.56 -10.63 12.72
N ARG A 421 4.16 -11.51 13.54
CA ARG A 421 5.61 -11.71 13.59
C ARG A 421 6.08 -12.92 12.80
N TRP A 422 7.26 -12.77 12.21
CA TRP A 422 8.00 -13.83 11.54
C TRP A 422 8.86 -14.60 12.54
N ALA A 423 8.97 -15.91 12.34
CA ALA A 423 9.82 -16.80 13.13
C ALA A 423 10.94 -17.37 12.25
N GLU A 424 12.18 -17.30 12.73
CA GLU A 424 13.34 -17.83 12.02
C GLU A 424 13.30 -19.36 11.94
N VAL A 425 13.62 -19.90 10.77
CA VAL A 425 13.76 -21.35 10.54
C VAL A 425 15.24 -21.72 10.71
N SER A 426 15.53 -22.63 11.64
CA SER A 426 16.90 -23.09 11.88
C SER A 426 17.51 -23.76 10.65
N ASP A 427 18.85 -23.76 10.57
CA ASP A 427 19.62 -24.43 9.50
C ASP A 427 19.38 -23.90 8.07
N THR A 428 18.80 -22.70 7.96
CA THR A 428 18.59 -21.99 6.69
C THR A 428 19.54 -20.80 6.49
N THR A 429 20.62 -20.70 7.28
CA THR A 429 21.64 -19.67 7.15
C THR A 429 22.90 -20.23 6.50
N THR A 430 23.35 -19.64 5.39
CA THR A 430 24.56 -20.07 4.67
C THR A 430 25.40 -18.88 4.23
N GLY A 431 26.67 -18.87 4.63
CA GLY A 431 27.64 -17.86 4.20
C GLY A 431 28.29 -18.19 2.86
N PHE A 432 28.56 -17.16 2.06
CA PHE A 432 29.32 -17.27 0.81
C PHE A 432 30.32 -16.11 0.66
N TYR A 433 31.29 -16.28 -0.22
CA TYR A 433 32.27 -15.25 -0.56
C TYR A 433 32.10 -14.78 -1.99
N VAL A 434 32.30 -13.48 -2.19
CA VAL A 434 32.38 -12.88 -3.51
C VAL A 434 33.82 -12.47 -3.77
N ALA A 435 34.36 -12.90 -4.90
CA ALA A 435 35.69 -12.55 -5.37
C ALA A 435 35.61 -11.80 -6.71
N GLY A 436 35.94 -10.50 -6.66
CA GLY A 436 36.13 -9.66 -7.84
C GLY A 436 34.84 -9.07 -8.43
N GLY A 437 34.69 -7.75 -8.29
CA GLY A 437 33.96 -6.80 -9.14
C GLY A 437 34.94 -5.66 -9.49
N GLU A 438 34.70 -4.87 -10.53
CA GLU A 438 35.72 -4.04 -11.22
C GLU A 438 36.70 -3.22 -10.33
N PHE A 439 37.96 -3.13 -10.78
CA PHE A 439 39.02 -2.26 -10.26
C PHE A 439 38.99 -0.85 -10.87
#